data_AF-A0A0N4UHQ4-F1
#
_entry.id   AF-A0A0N4UHQ4-F1
#
_cell.length_a   1.000
_cell.length_b   1.000
_cell.length_c   1.000
_cell.angle_alpha   90.00
_cell.angle_beta   90.00
_cell.angle_gamma   90.00
#
_symmetry.space_group_name_H-M   'P 1'
#
loop_
_entity.id
_entity.type
_entity.pdbx_description
1 polymer ?
#
loop_
_entity_poly.entity_id
_entity_poly.type
_entity_poly.pdbx_seq_one_letter_code
_entity_poly.pdbx_strand_id
1 'polypeptide(L)'
;MTSLLAGIVEKNLSLNDLHIDSVPRCIGRYDMELGDITPHNVEQLRRLNQAVFPVSYNDKFYKDIVSAGELAKLAYFNDIVVGAINNDIAVKFYTHHGFQIVGVAEKYYKRIEPDSAYILTKKVTR
;
A
#
# COMPACT_ATOMS: atom_id res chain seq x y z
N MET A 1 -9.13 -13.18 36.17
CA MET A 1 -9.78 -14.43 35.75
C MET A 1 -11.27 -14.13 35.56
N THR A 2 -11.92 -14.19 34.41
CA THR A 2 -11.50 -14.67 33.07
C THR A 2 -12.49 -14.21 31.97
N SER A 3 -13.20 -13.08 32.11
CA SER A 3 -14.27 -12.71 31.15
C SER A 3 -13.85 -11.77 30.01
N LEU A 4 -12.78 -10.98 30.15
CA LEU A 4 -12.38 -9.99 29.14
C LEU A 4 -11.55 -10.55 27.96
N LEU A 5 -11.03 -11.76 28.08
CA LEU A 5 -10.19 -12.38 27.03
C LEU A 5 -11.00 -13.13 25.95
N ALA A 6 -12.26 -13.50 26.22
CA ALA A 6 -13.09 -14.20 25.22
C ALA A 6 -13.70 -13.26 24.16
N GLY A 7 -13.98 -12.00 24.51
CA GLY A 7 -14.68 -11.06 23.60
C GLY A 7 -13.84 -10.54 22.42
N ILE A 8 -12.52 -10.72 22.42
CA ILE A 8 -11.65 -10.23 21.34
C ILE A 8 -11.47 -11.27 20.24
N VAL A 9 -11.75 -12.55 20.52
CA VAL A 9 -11.62 -13.63 19.51
C VAL A 9 -12.82 -13.67 18.54
N GLU A 10 -14.01 -13.22 18.95
CA GLU A 10 -15.22 -13.22 18.08
C GLU A 10 -15.30 -12.06 17.09
N LYS A 11 -14.43 -11.04 17.20
CA LYS A 11 -14.27 -10.02 16.14
C LYS A 11 -13.25 -10.42 15.07
N ASN A 12 -12.98 -11.72 14.91
CA ASN A 12 -12.53 -12.27 13.63
C ASN A 12 -13.69 -12.20 12.63
N LEU A 13 -14.06 -10.97 12.27
CA LEU A 13 -14.85 -10.67 11.08
C LEU A 13 -14.05 -11.21 9.91
N SER A 14 -14.42 -12.42 9.52
CA SER A 14 -14.05 -13.12 8.31
C SER A 14 -14.02 -12.14 7.15
N LEU A 15 -12.81 -11.72 6.79
CA LEU A 15 -12.45 -10.91 5.63
C LEU A 15 -12.74 -11.63 4.29
N ASN A 16 -13.62 -12.65 4.29
CA ASN A 16 -13.97 -13.43 3.12
C ASN A 16 -15.19 -12.87 2.35
N ASP A 17 -15.94 -11.91 2.91
CA ASP A 17 -17.09 -11.32 2.22
C ASP A 17 -16.78 -9.99 1.50
N LEU A 18 -15.53 -9.54 1.46
CA LEU A 18 -15.10 -8.47 0.55
C LEU A 18 -14.83 -9.06 -0.84
N HIS A 19 -15.92 -9.50 -1.46
CA HIS A 19 -16.03 -9.74 -2.88
C HIS A 19 -15.68 -8.41 -3.60
N ILE A 20 -14.56 -8.36 -4.30
CA ILE A 20 -14.07 -7.15 -5.00
C ILE A 20 -15.07 -6.64 -6.05
N ASP A 21 -16.04 -7.45 -6.47
CA ASP A 21 -17.12 -6.98 -7.35
C ASP A 21 -18.19 -6.15 -6.62
N SER A 22 -18.11 -6.03 -5.28
CA SER A 22 -19.08 -5.32 -4.42
C SER A 22 -18.55 -4.00 -3.84
N VAL A 23 -17.35 -3.52 -4.20
CA VAL A 23 -17.09 -2.08 -4.01
C VAL A 23 -18.14 -1.34 -4.84
N PRO A 24 -18.98 -0.47 -4.24
CA PRO A 24 -19.95 0.29 -5.00
C PRO A 24 -19.18 0.97 -6.12
N ARG A 25 -19.37 0.53 -7.37
CA ARG A 25 -18.81 1.23 -8.52
C ARG A 25 -19.40 2.62 -8.41
N CYS A 26 -18.59 3.60 -8.04
CA CYS A 26 -19.00 4.98 -8.02
C CYS A 26 -19.59 5.25 -9.41
N ILE A 27 -20.91 5.44 -9.50
CA ILE A 27 -21.61 5.64 -10.77
C ILE A 27 -21.23 7.05 -11.24
N GLY A 28 -20.15 7.12 -11.98
CA GLY A 28 -19.56 8.34 -12.52
C GLY A 28 -18.38 7.92 -13.40
N ARG A 29 -18.07 8.68 -14.44
CA ARG A 29 -16.89 8.46 -15.27
C ARG A 29 -15.65 8.76 -14.41
N TYR A 30 -15.25 7.78 -13.64
CA TYR A 30 -14.05 7.81 -12.84
C TYR A 30 -13.03 6.99 -13.61
N ASP A 31 -12.22 7.69 -14.40
CA ASP A 31 -11.17 7.04 -15.15
C ASP A 31 -9.95 6.91 -14.25
N MET A 32 -9.47 5.68 -14.10
CA MET A 32 -8.34 5.37 -13.26
C MET A 32 -7.29 4.69 -14.12
N GLU A 33 -6.18 5.40 -14.31
CA GLU A 33 -5.10 4.98 -15.19
C GLU A 33 -3.83 4.74 -14.39
N LEU A 34 -3.03 3.76 -14.81
CA LEU A 34 -1.69 3.54 -14.28
C LEU A 34 -0.67 4.03 -15.30
N GLY A 35 0.15 4.99 -14.88
CA GLY A 35 1.24 5.53 -15.70
C GLY A 35 2.61 5.18 -15.13
N ASP A 36 3.61 5.15 -15.98
CA ASP A 36 4.99 4.91 -15.55
C ASP A 36 5.61 6.15 -14.91
N ILE A 37 6.52 5.94 -13.96
CA ILE A 37 7.22 7.03 -13.30
C ILE A 37 8.43 7.43 -14.15
N THR A 38 8.46 8.68 -14.56
CA THR A 38 9.55 9.28 -15.33
C THR A 38 10.23 10.36 -14.49
N PRO A 39 11.51 10.69 -14.77
CA PRO A 39 12.16 11.84 -14.14
C PRO A 39 11.39 13.16 -14.31
N HIS A 40 10.51 13.24 -15.31
CA HIS A 40 9.69 14.42 -15.56
C HIS A 40 8.47 14.52 -14.61
N ASN A 41 7.86 13.39 -14.25
CA ASN A 41 6.68 13.36 -13.37
C ASN A 41 7.01 13.13 -11.89
N VAL A 42 8.25 12.77 -11.55
CA VAL A 42 8.67 12.48 -10.17
C VAL A 42 8.40 13.63 -9.19
N GLU A 43 8.42 14.88 -9.68
CA GLU A 43 8.12 16.06 -8.88
C GLU A 43 6.64 16.10 -8.45
N GLN A 44 5.72 15.57 -9.28
CA GLN A 44 4.32 15.45 -8.92
C GLN A 44 4.15 14.46 -7.75
N LEU A 45 4.84 13.32 -7.82
CA LEU A 45 4.85 12.33 -6.74
C LEU A 45 5.42 12.91 -5.45
N ARG A 46 6.50 13.71 -5.54
CA ARG A 46 7.09 14.38 -4.37
C ARG A 46 6.11 15.31 -3.69
N ARG A 47 5.43 16.17 -4.47
CA ARG A 47 4.40 17.08 -3.95
C ARG A 47 3.23 16.33 -3.34
N LEU A 48 2.78 15.27 -3.98
CA LEU A 48 1.71 14.42 -3.46
C LEU A 48 2.09 13.82 -2.10
N ASN A 49 3.27 13.22 -1.99
CA ASN A 49 3.74 12.61 -0.74
C ASN A 49 3.85 13.63 0.40
N GLN A 50 4.30 14.86 0.10
CA GLN A 50 4.37 15.95 1.09
C GLN A 50 2.99 16.43 1.56
N ALA A 51 1.97 16.32 0.70
CA ALA A 51 0.60 16.70 1.02
C ALA A 51 -0.15 15.60 1.79
N VAL A 52 0.12 14.33 1.47
CA VAL A 52 -0.61 13.17 2.02
C VAL A 52 0.05 12.66 3.30
N PHE A 53 1.39 12.59 3.35
CA PHE A 53 2.12 12.06 4.48
C PHE A 53 2.77 13.17 5.30
N PRO A 54 2.69 13.11 6.65
CA PRO A 54 3.44 14.01 7.52
C PRO A 54 4.95 13.71 7.56
N VAL A 55 5.44 12.86 6.65
CA VAL A 55 6.81 12.35 6.59
C VAL A 55 7.40 12.72 5.23
N SER A 56 8.55 13.39 5.25
CA SER A 56 9.29 13.72 4.03
C SER A 56 10.27 12.60 3.67
N TYR A 57 10.11 12.07 2.46
CA TYR A 57 11.06 11.12 1.87
C TYR A 57 12.32 11.83 1.37
N ASN A 58 13.45 11.12 1.36
CA ASN A 58 14.73 11.64 0.87
C ASN A 58 14.83 11.59 -0.67
N ASP A 59 15.79 12.30 -1.27
CA ASP A 59 15.96 12.28 -2.74
C ASP A 59 16.40 10.90 -3.27
N LYS A 60 17.06 10.10 -2.44
CA LYS A 60 17.44 8.72 -2.78
C LYS A 60 16.22 7.87 -3.08
N PHE A 61 15.15 8.04 -2.31
CA PHE A 61 13.88 7.34 -2.50
C PHE A 61 13.28 7.61 -3.89
N TYR A 62 13.24 8.87 -4.32
CA TYR A 62 12.72 9.24 -5.64
C TYR A 62 13.60 8.72 -6.78
N LYS A 63 14.93 8.68 -6.59
CA LYS A 63 15.85 8.06 -7.56
C LYS A 63 15.63 6.55 -7.69
N ASP A 64 15.44 5.86 -6.57
CA ASP A 64 15.16 4.42 -6.55
C ASP A 64 13.83 4.11 -7.27
N ILE A 65 12.78 4.93 -7.06
CA ILE A 65 11.48 4.79 -7.75
C ILE A 65 11.64 4.89 -9.27
N VAL A 66 12.32 5.94 -9.73
CA VAL A 66 12.54 6.15 -11.18
C VAL A 66 13.36 5.01 -11.76
N SER A 67 14.30 4.45 -10.99
CA SER A 67 15.12 3.30 -11.40
C SER A 67 14.34 1.98 -11.40
N ALA A 68 13.30 1.86 -10.58
CA ALA A 68 12.48 0.65 -10.46
C ALA A 68 11.53 0.43 -11.65
N GLY A 69 11.24 1.48 -12.43
CA GLY A 69 10.55 1.39 -13.71
C GLY A 69 9.20 0.66 -13.63
N GLU A 70 9.14 -0.56 -14.15
CA GLU A 70 7.91 -1.37 -14.23
C GLU A 70 7.31 -1.72 -12.86
N LEU A 71 8.14 -1.79 -11.81
CA LEU A 71 7.69 -2.08 -10.45
C LEU A 71 7.03 -0.86 -9.77
N ALA A 72 7.11 0.31 -10.41
CA ALA A 72 6.77 1.60 -9.85
C ALA A 72 5.82 2.37 -10.78
N LYS A 73 4.53 2.34 -10.46
CA LYS A 73 3.49 3.02 -11.27
C LYS A 73 2.80 4.13 -10.50
N LEU A 74 2.49 5.23 -11.18
CA LEU A 74 1.61 6.29 -10.68
C LEU A 74 0.17 5.93 -10.98
N ALA A 75 -0.69 6.16 -10.00
CA ALA A 75 -2.13 6.10 -10.18
C ALA A 75 -2.64 7.50 -10.49
N TYR A 76 -3.31 7.62 -11.63
CA TYR A 76 -4.04 8.79 -12.06
C TYR A 76 -5.53 8.56 -11.88
N PHE A 77 -6.24 9.60 -11.45
CA PHE A 77 -7.68 9.61 -11.35
C PHE A 77 -8.17 10.90 -11.97
N ASN A 78 -8.89 10.81 -13.09
CA ASN A 78 -9.31 11.96 -13.89
C ASN A 78 -8.14 12.95 -14.13
N ASP A 79 -7.02 12.43 -14.67
CA ASP A 79 -5.77 13.17 -14.95
C ASP A 79 -5.01 13.72 -13.72
N ILE A 80 -5.48 13.46 -12.50
CA ILE A 80 -4.82 13.90 -11.26
C ILE A 80 -4.06 12.74 -10.65
N VAL A 81 -2.80 12.95 -10.29
CA VAL A 81 -2.03 11.94 -9.54
C VAL A 81 -2.60 11.76 -8.14
N VAL A 82 -3.02 10.53 -7.82
CA VAL A 82 -3.60 10.19 -6.50
C VAL A 82 -2.69 9.29 -5.67
N GLY A 83 -1.72 8.63 -6.29
CA GLY A 83 -0.79 7.76 -5.57
C GLY A 83 0.30 7.17 -6.44
N ALA A 84 1.16 6.37 -5.80
CA ALA A 84 2.09 5.48 -6.47
C ALA A 84 2.00 4.08 -5.86
N ILE A 85 2.21 3.05 -6.68
CA ILE A 85 2.15 1.65 -6.29
C ILE A 85 3.56 1.08 -6.39
N ASN A 86 4.09 0.58 -5.26
CA ASN A 86 5.44 0.06 -5.15
C ASN A 86 5.59 -0.91 -3.96
N ASN A 87 5.97 -2.17 -4.21
CA ASN A 87 6.15 -3.17 -3.15
C ASN A 87 7.41 -2.93 -2.32
N ASP A 88 8.57 -2.74 -2.98
CA ASP A 88 9.86 -2.55 -2.27
C ASP A 88 9.83 -1.31 -1.37
N ILE A 89 9.09 -0.29 -1.79
CA ILE A 89 8.90 0.94 -1.03
C ILE A 89 8.06 0.68 0.21
N ALA A 90 6.93 -0.01 0.07
CA ALA A 90 6.09 -0.33 1.20
C ALA A 90 6.90 -1.09 2.26
N VAL A 91 7.66 -2.11 1.84
CA VAL A 91 8.54 -2.87 2.73
C VAL A 91 9.58 -1.97 3.40
N LYS A 92 10.37 -1.20 2.64
CA LYS A 92 11.39 -0.27 3.18
C LYS A 92 10.79 0.75 4.15
N PHE A 93 9.63 1.32 3.80
CA PHE A 93 8.93 2.32 4.61
C PHE A 93 8.54 1.75 5.97
N TYR A 94 7.87 0.61 6.00
CA TYR A 94 7.46 -0.03 7.24
C TYR A 94 8.68 -0.48 8.05
N THR A 95 9.70 -1.06 7.40
CA THR A 95 10.95 -1.42 8.09
C THR A 95 11.61 -0.22 8.76
N HIS A 96 11.68 0.92 8.07
CA HIS A 96 12.24 2.14 8.63
C HIS A 96 11.43 2.68 9.82
N HIS A 97 10.10 2.49 9.82
CA HIS A 97 9.21 2.89 10.91
C HIS A 97 9.16 1.87 12.07
N GLY A 98 10.11 0.92 12.12
CA GLY A 98 10.29 -0.05 13.19
C GLY A 98 9.38 -1.27 13.09
N PHE A 99 8.75 -1.49 11.94
CA PHE A 99 8.09 -2.77 11.66
C PHE A 99 9.15 -3.80 11.24
N GLN A 100 8.94 -5.05 11.60
CA GLN A 100 9.81 -6.17 11.22
C GLN A 100 9.00 -7.12 10.36
N ILE A 101 9.63 -7.67 9.32
CA ILE A 101 9.02 -8.72 8.50
C ILE A 101 9.02 -10.00 9.34
N VAL A 102 7.84 -10.52 9.67
CA VAL A 102 7.67 -11.73 10.49
C VAL A 102 7.58 -12.98 9.63
N GLY A 103 7.08 -12.85 8.41
CA GLY A 103 6.95 -13.97 7.49
C GLY A 103 6.30 -13.57 6.17
N VAL A 104 6.05 -14.58 5.35
CA VAL A 104 5.33 -14.48 4.09
C VAL A 104 4.04 -15.27 4.22
N ALA A 105 2.91 -14.63 3.93
CA ALA A 105 1.64 -15.30 3.74
C ALA A 105 1.53 -15.70 2.27
N GLU A 106 1.70 -16.99 1.98
CA GLU A 106 1.41 -17.55 0.66
C GLU A 106 -0.10 -17.61 0.41
N LYS A 107 -0.53 -17.48 -0.86
CA LYS A 107 -1.97 -17.49 -1.22
C LYS A 107 -2.81 -16.45 -0.50
N TYR A 108 -2.17 -15.37 -0.04
CA TYR A 108 -2.88 -14.26 0.59
C TYR A 108 -3.81 -13.59 -0.43
N TYR A 109 -3.30 -13.35 -1.64
CA TYR A 109 -4.07 -12.80 -2.76
C TYR A 109 -4.60 -13.91 -3.66
N LYS A 110 -5.89 -14.22 -3.56
CA LYS A 110 -6.52 -15.34 -4.28
C LYS A 110 -6.56 -15.22 -5.81
N ARG A 111 -6.35 -14.02 -6.37
CA ARG A 111 -6.63 -13.68 -7.78
C ARG A 111 -5.50 -12.93 -8.49
N ILE A 112 -4.32 -12.82 -7.87
CA ILE A 112 -3.20 -12.05 -8.39
C ILE A 112 -1.93 -12.89 -8.20
N GLU A 113 -1.06 -12.92 -9.20
CA GLU A 113 0.26 -13.57 -9.14
C GLU A 113 1.38 -12.50 -9.18
N PRO A 114 2.37 -12.54 -8.27
CA PRO A 114 2.50 -13.49 -7.16
C PRO A 114 1.44 -13.27 -6.07
N ASP A 115 0.94 -14.36 -5.49
CA ASP A 115 -0.14 -14.35 -4.49
C ASP A 115 0.34 -14.09 -3.05
N SER A 116 1.66 -13.98 -2.89
CA SER A 116 2.34 -13.90 -1.61
C SER A 116 2.37 -12.47 -1.06
N ALA A 117 2.23 -12.33 0.26
CA ALA A 117 2.27 -11.05 0.95
C ALA A 117 3.23 -11.07 2.14
N TYR A 118 3.95 -9.97 2.36
CA TYR A 118 4.79 -9.81 3.54
C TYR A 118 3.95 -9.44 4.77
N ILE A 119 4.11 -10.18 5.86
CA ILE A 119 3.52 -9.86 7.15
C ILE A 119 4.50 -8.98 7.92
N LEU A 120 4.10 -7.74 8.24
CA LEU A 120 4.92 -6.78 8.98
C LEU A 120 4.32 -6.53 10.37
N THR A 121 5.15 -6.59 11.42
CA THR A 121 4.70 -6.41 12.80
C THR A 121 5.57 -5.38 13.52
N LYS A 122 4.95 -4.51 14.32
CA LYS A 122 5.64 -3.60 15.24
C LYS A 122 5.15 -3.87 16.66
N LYS A 123 6.07 -3.99 17.62
CA LYS A 123 5.71 -4.08 19.04
C LYS A 123 5.18 -2.71 19.49
N VAL A 124 3.92 -2.67 19.91
CA VAL A 124 3.33 -1.47 20.50
C VAL A 124 3.75 -1.43 21.96
N THR A 125 4.77 -0.62 22.27
CA THR A 125 5.07 -0.26 23.66
C THR A 125 4.04 0.77 24.10
N ARG A 126 3.20 0.42 25.06
CA ARG A 126 2.30 1.37 25.73
C ARG A 126 3.07 2.25 26.71
#